data_AF-A0A3M1P086-F1
#
_entry.id   AF-A0A3M1P086-F1
#
_cell.length_a   1.000
_cell.length_b   1.000
_cell.length_c   1.000
_cell.angle_alpha   90.00
_cell.angle_beta   90.00
_cell.angle_gamma   90.00
#
_symmetry.space_group_name_H-M   'P 1'
#
loop_
_entity.id
_entity.type
_entity.pdbx_description
1 polymer ?
#
loop_
_entity_poly.entity_id
_entity_poly.type
_entity_poly.pdbx_seq_one_letter_code
_entity_poly.pdbx_strand_id
1 'polypeptide(L)'
;MQVESDMNGKMRFKNMKQVYWKILVVIFLLLSTLIQAQGDDIHRDLEELRAALKKTATLIQLLPLPPNSDLRNMLEMKFQEAEMKFQEVRELVQQGRYRKARVLARQVYSILKQIEGMLHSHPVLKIKFREELDRLILEAEEAVEGNDSPEALYLLNQAKFYRIRANQLFSQGRTFQSLEFYRLSMNFARQAIKIAGGRSDRHRDVDWRKLVMDTQSLLEEANRLVETTDNRRQVKNLLNKIERELRDIQHLYEQNRYEAARQKLITVNRALYRLIDLLSSSNKTDLELLQTEYSNLQQGITTLEQELTDKNLPAAKRMLSRTKELMRQIERHLHNGQPELARRKLRLANQMLVNLYRIVERRQKDNPDELQRLLQVTRENLQELKQQEKPWKNADQFLKLIEENLKRAETAFQNKNYLQSSQLLRLTNQLILKYHRIVLHRSQKEITIEALQTDLQRLKSLLDSVEQTQDHSLRIRFENARRLSQLAERAMEQKQYEIAQEYIQMAFNLITK
;
A
#
# COMPACT_ATOMS: atom_id res chain seq x y z
N MET A 1 -88.36 -0.94 20.91
CA MET A 1 -88.48 0.29 21.71
C MET A 1 -87.12 0.97 21.70
N GLN A 2 -86.91 2.20 21.28
CA GLN A 2 -87.79 3.23 20.71
C GLN A 2 -86.93 3.97 19.69
N VAL A 3 -87.47 4.13 18.49
CA VAL A 3 -86.97 5.13 17.53
C VAL A 3 -87.61 6.44 17.97
N GLU A 4 -86.86 7.26 18.71
CA GLU A 4 -87.24 8.67 18.90
C GLU A 4 -86.76 9.46 17.68
N SER A 5 -87.73 9.71 16.81
CA SER A 5 -87.72 10.72 15.77
C SER A 5 -87.83 12.08 16.44
N ASP A 6 -86.69 12.75 16.63
CA ASP A 6 -86.68 14.16 16.99
C ASP A 6 -86.71 15.02 15.71
N MET A 7 -87.90 15.54 15.43
CA MET A 7 -88.16 16.59 14.47
C MET A 7 -87.54 17.90 14.95
N ASN A 8 -86.29 18.15 14.57
CA ASN A 8 -85.82 19.52 14.38
C ASN A 8 -84.76 19.55 13.27
N GLY A 9 -85.24 19.85 12.06
CA GLY A 9 -84.48 19.93 10.81
C GLY A 9 -83.48 21.09 10.74
N LYS A 10 -82.58 21.19 11.72
CA LYS A 10 -81.28 21.85 11.57
C LYS A 10 -80.21 20.77 11.74
N MET A 11 -80.13 19.90 10.74
CA MET A 11 -79.05 18.91 10.62
C MET A 11 -77.69 19.60 10.78
N ARG A 12 -76.97 19.26 11.85
CA ARG A 12 -75.57 18.76 11.92
C ARG A 12 -74.53 19.17 10.86
N PHE A 13 -74.67 20.26 10.12
CA PHE A 13 -73.67 20.72 9.15
C PHE A 13 -72.44 21.37 9.80
N LYS A 14 -72.55 21.82 11.06
CA LYS A 14 -71.41 22.40 11.81
C LYS A 14 -70.33 21.35 12.14
N ASN A 15 -70.75 20.12 12.46
CA ASN A 15 -69.80 19.04 12.80
C ASN A 15 -69.14 18.46 11.55
N MET A 16 -69.84 18.41 10.42
CA MET A 16 -69.26 17.91 9.17
C MET A 16 -68.12 18.81 8.67
N LYS A 17 -68.30 20.14 8.70
CA LYS A 17 -67.22 21.10 8.36
C LYS A 17 -66.00 20.95 9.27
N GLN A 18 -66.19 20.74 10.57
CA GLN A 18 -65.08 20.50 11.51
C GLN A 18 -64.36 19.17 11.23
N VAL A 19 -65.08 18.12 10.85
CA VAL A 19 -64.47 16.83 10.48
C VAL A 19 -63.67 16.95 9.18
N TYR A 20 -64.21 17.59 8.14
CA TYR A 20 -63.46 17.84 6.90
C TYR A 20 -62.22 18.71 7.13
N TRP A 21 -62.33 19.75 7.97
CA TRP A 21 -61.19 20.60 8.31
C TRP A 21 -60.08 19.83 9.04
N LYS A 22 -60.45 18.99 10.02
CA LYS A 22 -59.48 18.14 10.73
C LYS A 22 -58.80 17.13 9.80
N ILE A 23 -59.55 16.51 8.88
CA ILE A 23 -58.99 15.60 7.87
C ILE A 23 -58.02 16.35 6.94
N LEU A 24 -58.35 17.56 6.50
CA LEU A 24 -57.49 18.38 5.64
C LEU A 24 -56.20 18.79 6.34
N VAL A 25 -56.26 19.16 7.62
CA VAL A 25 -55.08 19.49 8.44
C VAL A 25 -54.19 18.27 8.66
N VAL A 26 -54.77 17.09 8.91
CA VAL A 26 -54.02 15.84 9.06
C VAL A 26 -53.36 15.43 7.74
N ILE A 27 -54.05 15.56 6.60
CA ILE A 27 -53.48 15.31 5.27
C ILE A 27 -52.35 16.30 4.97
N PHE A 28 -52.52 17.58 5.30
CA PHE A 28 -51.48 18.61 5.10
C PHE A 28 -50.25 18.35 5.98
N LEU A 29 -50.45 17.98 7.25
CA LEU A 29 -49.37 17.58 8.16
C LEU A 29 -48.66 16.31 7.65
N LEU A 30 -49.40 15.29 7.21
CA LEU A 30 -48.81 14.07 6.64
C LEU A 30 -48.03 14.36 5.34
N LEU A 31 -48.54 15.21 4.45
CA LEU A 31 -47.83 15.64 3.25
C LEU A 31 -46.55 16.41 3.59
N SER A 32 -46.57 17.28 4.61
CA SER A 32 -45.37 17.98 5.05
C SER A 32 -44.30 17.02 5.58
N THR A 33 -44.68 16.00 6.37
CA THR A 33 -43.75 14.98 6.85
C THR A 33 -43.21 14.08 5.74
N LEU A 34 -44.02 13.77 4.72
CA LEU A 34 -43.59 13.00 3.54
C LEU A 34 -42.63 13.78 2.64
N ILE A 35 -42.85 15.09 2.48
CA ILE A 35 -41.94 15.98 1.74
C ILE A 35 -40.62 16.15 2.49
N GLN A 36 -40.69 16.26 3.83
CA GLN A 36 -39.51 16.42 4.68
C GLN A 36 -38.67 15.14 4.74
N ALA A 37 -39.30 13.96 4.87
CA ALA A 37 -38.62 12.67 4.79
C ALA A 37 -37.98 12.42 3.41
N GLN A 38 -38.63 12.85 2.32
CA GLN A 38 -38.02 12.77 0.98
C GLN A 38 -36.84 13.74 0.79
N GLY A 39 -36.88 14.90 1.44
CA GLY A 39 -35.83 15.90 1.48
C GLY A 39 -34.59 15.42 2.24
N ASP A 40 -34.76 14.85 3.41
CA ASP A 40 -33.65 14.37 4.24
C ASP A 40 -32.87 13.23 3.56
N ASP A 41 -33.57 12.30 2.91
CA ASP A 41 -32.96 11.22 2.13
C ASP A 41 -32.12 11.74 0.95
N ILE A 42 -32.61 12.74 0.19
CA ILE A 42 -31.88 13.24 -0.99
C ILE A 42 -30.67 14.10 -0.59
N HIS A 43 -30.74 14.79 0.56
CA HIS A 43 -29.60 15.52 1.10
C HIS A 43 -28.47 14.57 1.50
N ARG A 44 -28.81 13.42 2.10
CA ARG A 44 -27.85 12.35 2.36
C ARG A 44 -27.27 11.77 1.06
N ASP A 45 -28.11 11.46 0.08
CA ASP A 45 -27.67 10.99 -1.24
C ASP A 45 -26.69 11.98 -1.91
N LEU A 46 -26.94 13.29 -1.76
CA LEU A 46 -26.07 14.35 -2.27
C LEU A 46 -24.70 14.39 -1.57
N GLU A 47 -24.66 14.17 -0.26
CA GLU A 47 -23.41 14.09 0.50
C GLU A 47 -22.59 12.85 0.10
N GLU A 48 -23.25 11.70 -0.04
CA GLU A 48 -22.63 10.47 -0.50
C GLU A 48 -22.10 10.61 -1.94
N LEU A 49 -22.87 11.24 -2.84
CA LEU A 49 -22.43 11.56 -4.20
C LEU A 49 -21.24 12.51 -4.24
N ARG A 50 -21.26 13.55 -3.40
CA ARG A 50 -20.16 14.51 -3.29
C ARG A 50 -18.88 13.82 -2.80
N ALA A 51 -19.00 12.93 -1.83
CA ALA A 51 -17.88 12.13 -1.35
C ALA A 51 -17.35 11.19 -2.45
N ALA A 52 -18.24 10.52 -3.20
CA ALA A 52 -17.88 9.66 -4.31
C ALA A 52 -17.17 10.41 -5.45
N LEU A 53 -17.65 11.61 -5.80
CA LEU A 53 -17.01 12.49 -6.80
C LEU A 53 -15.62 12.92 -6.35
N LYS A 54 -15.47 13.42 -5.12
CA LYS A 54 -14.16 13.84 -4.57
C LYS A 54 -13.16 12.67 -4.56
N LYS A 55 -13.62 11.48 -4.16
CA LYS A 55 -12.83 10.26 -4.17
C LYS A 55 -12.40 9.87 -5.60
N THR A 56 -13.33 9.91 -6.55
CA THR A 56 -13.05 9.58 -7.96
C THR A 56 -12.07 10.58 -8.59
N ALA A 57 -12.21 11.88 -8.32
CA ALA A 57 -11.27 12.91 -8.78
C ALA A 57 -9.83 12.62 -8.31
N THR A 58 -9.69 12.34 -7.01
CA THR A 58 -8.40 12.02 -6.39
C THR A 58 -7.79 10.78 -7.03
N LEU A 59 -8.59 9.76 -7.31
CA LEU A 59 -8.14 8.51 -7.91
C LEU A 59 -7.70 8.69 -9.36
N ILE A 60 -8.42 9.48 -10.17
CA ILE A 60 -8.02 9.81 -11.56
C ILE A 60 -6.69 10.56 -11.57
N GLN A 61 -6.50 11.52 -10.67
CA GLN A 61 -5.24 12.29 -10.56
C GLN A 61 -4.03 11.44 -10.14
N LEU A 62 -4.28 10.34 -9.41
CA LEU A 62 -3.22 9.45 -8.91
C LEU A 62 -2.79 8.38 -9.93
N LEU A 63 -3.44 8.30 -11.10
CA LEU A 63 -3.08 7.31 -12.12
C LEU A 63 -1.69 7.60 -12.70
N PRO A 64 -0.75 6.63 -12.70
CA PRO A 64 0.60 6.76 -13.28
C PRO A 64 0.56 6.62 -14.81
N LEU A 65 -0.42 7.28 -15.43
CA LEU A 65 -0.60 7.36 -16.86
C LEU A 65 0.18 8.57 -17.38
N PRO A 66 0.85 8.47 -18.54
CA PRO A 66 1.40 9.66 -19.18
C PRO A 66 0.28 10.69 -19.35
N PRO A 67 0.59 12.00 -19.25
CA PRO A 67 -0.41 13.07 -19.23
C PRO A 67 -1.35 13.07 -20.46
N ASN A 68 -1.01 12.36 -21.54
CA ASN A 68 -1.81 12.23 -22.77
C ASN A 68 -2.17 10.76 -23.10
N SER A 69 -2.64 9.97 -22.13
CA SER A 69 -3.18 8.63 -22.47
C SER A 69 -4.67 8.72 -22.82
N ASP A 70 -5.10 8.00 -23.85
CA ASP A 70 -6.51 7.94 -24.27
C ASP A 70 -7.45 7.56 -23.13
N LEU A 71 -7.00 6.68 -22.23
CA LEU A 71 -7.75 6.31 -21.03
C LEU A 71 -7.94 7.50 -20.08
N ARG A 72 -6.89 8.29 -19.81
CA ARG A 72 -6.98 9.42 -18.89
C ARG A 72 -7.95 10.47 -19.43
N ASN A 73 -7.86 10.80 -20.71
CA ASN A 73 -8.80 11.70 -21.37
C ASN A 73 -10.24 11.17 -21.28
N MET A 74 -10.44 9.87 -21.49
CA MET A 74 -11.76 9.24 -21.41
C MET A 74 -12.33 9.25 -19.99
N LEU A 75 -11.48 9.01 -18.97
CA LEU A 75 -11.86 9.08 -17.56
C LEU A 75 -12.17 10.53 -17.13
N GLU A 76 -11.38 11.50 -17.56
CA GLU A 76 -11.59 12.93 -17.28
C GLU A 76 -12.88 13.44 -17.94
N MET A 77 -13.17 13.08 -19.20
CA MET A 77 -14.45 13.41 -19.84
C MET A 77 -15.64 12.81 -19.09
N LYS A 78 -15.57 11.52 -18.73
CA LYS A 78 -16.63 10.86 -17.96
C LYS A 78 -16.82 11.47 -16.59
N PHE A 79 -15.72 11.89 -15.96
CA PHE A 79 -15.76 12.56 -14.67
C PHE A 79 -16.39 13.95 -14.77
N GLN A 80 -16.04 14.75 -15.78
CA GLN A 80 -16.68 16.03 -16.07
C GLN A 80 -18.19 15.87 -16.35
N GLU A 81 -18.59 14.84 -17.09
CA GLU A 81 -20.01 14.49 -17.31
C GLU A 81 -20.74 14.24 -15.98
N ALA A 82 -20.10 13.51 -15.05
CA ALA A 82 -20.63 13.24 -13.72
C ALA A 82 -20.72 14.52 -12.86
N GLU A 83 -19.73 15.41 -12.92
CA GLU A 83 -19.74 16.69 -12.19
C GLU A 83 -20.84 17.64 -12.69
N MET A 84 -21.00 17.79 -14.01
CA MET A 84 -22.07 18.63 -14.57
C MET A 84 -23.44 18.13 -14.12
N LYS A 85 -23.71 16.82 -14.26
CA LYS A 85 -24.95 16.21 -13.79
C LYS A 85 -25.13 16.38 -12.28
N PHE A 86 -24.07 16.30 -11.49
CA PHE A 86 -24.18 16.54 -10.05
C PHE A 86 -24.58 17.99 -9.71
N GLN A 87 -24.09 18.99 -10.44
CA GLN A 87 -24.56 20.37 -10.28
C GLN A 87 -26.05 20.49 -10.62
N GLU A 88 -26.51 19.86 -11.70
CA GLU A 88 -27.95 19.80 -12.03
C GLU A 88 -28.78 19.14 -10.92
N VAL A 89 -28.27 18.08 -10.26
CA VAL A 89 -28.95 17.49 -9.09
C VAL A 89 -29.10 18.53 -7.99
N ARG A 90 -28.04 19.31 -7.68
CA ARG A 90 -28.09 20.34 -6.63
C ARG A 90 -29.11 21.42 -6.95
N GLU A 91 -29.15 21.89 -8.18
CA GLU A 91 -30.15 22.87 -8.64
C GLU A 91 -31.57 22.33 -8.53
N LEU A 92 -31.81 21.08 -8.94
CA LEU A 92 -33.12 20.43 -8.83
C LEU A 92 -33.56 20.24 -7.38
N VAL A 93 -32.63 19.96 -6.46
CA VAL A 93 -32.91 19.88 -5.02
C VAL A 93 -33.27 21.26 -4.45
N GLN A 94 -32.53 22.32 -4.83
CA GLN A 94 -32.85 23.69 -4.44
C GLN A 94 -34.24 24.13 -4.95
N GLN A 95 -34.65 23.65 -6.12
CA GLN A 95 -35.98 23.89 -6.70
C GLN A 95 -37.08 22.99 -6.11
N GLY A 96 -36.79 22.13 -5.13
CA GLY A 96 -37.75 21.19 -4.54
C GLY A 96 -38.18 20.04 -5.46
N ARG A 97 -37.48 19.80 -6.57
CA ARG A 97 -37.81 18.78 -7.59
C ARG A 97 -37.16 17.43 -7.29
N TYR A 98 -37.40 16.89 -6.10
CA TYR A 98 -36.68 15.73 -5.55
C TYR A 98 -36.76 14.44 -6.39
N ARG A 99 -37.91 14.16 -7.06
CA ARG A 99 -38.02 12.98 -7.93
C ARG A 99 -37.07 13.04 -9.12
N LYS A 100 -36.96 14.20 -9.78
CA LYS A 100 -36.04 14.40 -10.91
C LYS A 100 -34.59 14.38 -10.43
N ALA A 101 -34.32 15.01 -9.29
CA ALA A 101 -33.01 14.97 -8.64
C ALA A 101 -32.55 13.52 -8.35
N ARG A 102 -33.42 12.65 -7.82
CA ARG A 102 -33.10 11.22 -7.58
C ARG A 102 -32.75 10.46 -8.85
N VAL A 103 -33.51 10.67 -9.93
CA VAL A 103 -33.21 10.02 -11.22
C VAL A 103 -31.83 10.43 -11.72
N LEU A 104 -31.52 11.72 -11.64
CA LEU A 104 -30.27 12.28 -12.13
C LEU A 104 -29.09 11.90 -11.21
N ALA A 105 -29.29 11.83 -9.90
CA ALA A 105 -28.35 11.28 -8.92
C ALA A 105 -27.97 9.82 -9.24
N ARG A 106 -28.94 8.96 -9.59
CA ARG A 106 -28.66 7.58 -10.05
C ARG A 106 -27.84 7.54 -11.33
N GLN A 107 -28.05 8.48 -12.25
CA GLN A 107 -27.21 8.57 -13.45
C GLN A 107 -25.77 8.93 -13.10
N VAL A 108 -25.55 9.87 -12.16
CA VAL A 108 -24.20 10.20 -11.67
C VAL A 108 -23.54 8.95 -11.09
N TYR A 109 -24.22 8.22 -10.20
CA TYR A 109 -23.70 6.95 -9.68
C TYR A 109 -23.37 5.93 -10.78
N SER A 110 -24.21 5.84 -11.82
CA SER A 110 -23.93 4.95 -12.95
C SER A 110 -22.67 5.35 -13.72
N ILE A 111 -22.43 6.64 -13.93
CA ILE A 111 -21.23 7.13 -14.60
C ILE A 111 -19.99 6.85 -13.73
N LEU A 112 -20.07 7.10 -12.42
CA LEU A 112 -19.00 6.77 -11.49
C LEU A 112 -18.67 5.27 -11.48
N LYS A 113 -19.69 4.41 -11.59
CA LYS A 113 -19.52 2.96 -11.72
C LYS A 113 -18.92 2.55 -13.07
N GLN A 114 -19.23 3.26 -14.16
CA GLN A 114 -18.57 3.05 -15.46
C GLN A 114 -17.09 3.42 -15.38
N ILE A 115 -16.75 4.54 -14.74
CA ILE A 115 -15.36 4.93 -14.45
C ILE A 115 -14.67 3.82 -13.66
N GLU A 116 -15.30 3.27 -12.62
CA GLU A 116 -14.76 2.14 -11.86
C GLU A 116 -14.52 0.90 -12.73
N GLY A 117 -15.47 0.56 -13.60
CA GLY A 117 -15.36 -0.57 -14.52
C GLY A 117 -14.26 -0.41 -15.56
N MET A 118 -14.06 0.82 -16.06
CA MET A 118 -12.95 1.15 -16.96
C MET A 118 -11.61 1.03 -16.22
N LEU A 119 -11.52 1.51 -14.98
CA LEU A 119 -10.32 1.37 -14.15
C LEU A 119 -10.03 -0.11 -13.83
N HIS A 120 -11.06 -0.90 -13.56
CA HIS A 120 -10.93 -2.32 -13.22
C HIS A 120 -10.39 -3.14 -14.39
N SER A 121 -10.96 -2.92 -15.59
CA SER A 121 -10.65 -3.69 -16.79
C SER A 121 -9.33 -3.26 -17.43
N HIS A 122 -8.78 -2.10 -17.06
CA HIS A 122 -7.58 -1.59 -17.69
C HIS A 122 -6.29 -2.28 -17.19
N PRO A 123 -5.52 -2.96 -18.06
CA PRO A 123 -4.37 -3.77 -17.67
C PRO A 123 -3.24 -2.94 -17.02
N VAL A 124 -3.09 -1.67 -17.41
CA VAL A 124 -2.05 -0.78 -16.86
C VAL A 124 -2.23 -0.53 -15.36
N LEU A 125 -3.46 -0.52 -14.85
CA LEU A 125 -3.72 -0.34 -13.42
C LEU A 125 -3.31 -1.57 -12.61
N LYS A 126 -3.64 -2.76 -13.11
CA LYS A 126 -3.26 -4.03 -12.51
C LYS A 126 -1.75 -4.25 -12.52
N ILE A 127 -1.07 -3.79 -13.57
CA ILE A 127 0.36 -4.01 -13.79
C ILE A 127 1.18 -2.92 -13.08
N LYS A 128 0.96 -1.62 -13.37
CA LYS A 128 1.82 -0.55 -12.84
C LYS A 128 1.70 -0.34 -11.33
N PHE A 129 0.49 -0.33 -10.76
CA PHE A 129 0.36 -0.15 -9.30
C PHE A 129 0.93 -1.34 -8.53
N ARG A 130 0.75 -2.55 -9.07
CA ARG A 130 1.29 -3.76 -8.48
C ARG A 130 2.82 -3.79 -8.58
N GLU A 131 3.38 -3.50 -9.75
CA GLU A 131 4.83 -3.44 -9.98
C GLU A 131 5.50 -2.34 -9.15
N GLU A 132 4.92 -1.13 -9.12
CA GLU A 132 5.46 -0.03 -8.32
C GLU A 132 5.36 -0.33 -6.83
N LEU A 133 4.27 -0.95 -6.38
CA LEU A 133 4.14 -1.34 -4.98
C LEU A 133 5.08 -2.49 -4.61
N ASP A 134 5.18 -3.52 -5.45
CA ASP A 134 6.08 -4.66 -5.21
C ASP A 134 7.53 -4.19 -5.19
N ARG A 135 7.90 -3.24 -6.07
CA ARG A 135 9.18 -2.56 -6.03
C ARG A 135 9.39 -1.80 -4.72
N LEU A 136 8.42 -0.97 -4.29
CA LEU A 136 8.53 -0.21 -3.05
C LEU A 136 8.59 -1.10 -1.81
N ILE A 137 7.85 -2.22 -1.79
CA ILE A 137 7.93 -3.20 -0.70
C ILE A 137 9.30 -3.88 -0.71
N LEU A 138 9.84 -4.26 -1.87
CA LEU A 138 11.18 -4.84 -1.96
C LEU A 138 12.25 -3.84 -1.47
N GLU A 139 12.18 -2.58 -1.91
CA GLU A 139 13.07 -1.51 -1.43
C GLU A 139 12.92 -1.28 0.09
N ALA A 140 11.70 -1.39 0.63
CA ALA A 140 11.43 -1.29 2.06
C ALA A 140 11.94 -2.51 2.85
N GLU A 141 11.81 -3.71 2.31
CA GLU A 141 12.38 -4.95 2.86
C GLU A 141 13.90 -4.85 2.94
N GLU A 142 14.56 -4.45 1.84
CA GLU A 142 16.01 -4.25 1.80
C GLU A 142 16.47 -3.19 2.81
N ALA A 143 15.76 -2.06 2.90
CA ALA A 143 16.11 -1.00 3.83
C ALA A 143 15.99 -1.46 5.29
N VAL A 144 14.91 -2.18 5.63
CA VAL A 144 14.64 -2.69 6.99
C VAL A 144 15.55 -3.86 7.35
N GLU A 145 15.93 -4.72 6.41
CA GLU A 145 16.84 -5.85 6.67
C GLU A 145 18.25 -5.36 7.07
N GLY A 146 18.65 -4.17 6.61
CA GLY A 146 19.89 -3.51 6.99
C GLY A 146 19.80 -2.60 8.23
N ASN A 147 18.63 -2.48 8.88
CA ASN A 147 18.44 -1.56 10.01
C ASN A 147 17.51 -2.17 11.08
N ASP A 148 17.99 -2.31 12.32
CA ASP A 148 17.24 -2.85 13.46
C ASP A 148 16.11 -1.93 13.98
N SER A 149 15.58 -1.01 13.16
CA SER A 149 14.48 -0.12 13.54
C SER A 149 13.15 -0.88 13.65
N PRO A 150 12.59 -1.08 14.87
CA PRO A 150 11.32 -1.76 15.04
C PRO A 150 10.15 -0.96 14.43
N GLU A 151 10.30 0.37 14.31
CA GLU A 151 9.32 1.25 13.69
C GLU A 151 9.27 1.03 12.16
N ALA A 152 10.43 0.92 11.51
CA ALA A 152 10.47 0.67 10.07
C ALA A 152 9.93 -0.72 9.72
N LEU A 153 10.21 -1.74 10.55
CA LEU A 153 9.65 -3.07 10.40
C LEU A 153 8.12 -3.07 10.58
N TYR A 154 7.59 -2.32 11.54
CA TYR A 154 6.14 -2.16 11.71
C TYR A 154 5.49 -1.57 10.47
N LEU A 155 6.07 -0.50 9.90
CA LEU A 155 5.54 0.16 8.70
C LEU A 155 5.64 -0.73 7.47
N LEU A 156 6.71 -1.50 7.33
CA LEU A 156 6.85 -2.50 6.28
C LEU A 156 5.75 -3.57 6.37
N ASN A 157 5.45 -4.06 7.58
CA ASN A 157 4.37 -5.03 7.78
C ASN A 157 2.99 -4.42 7.47
N GLN A 158 2.77 -3.16 7.80
CA GLN A 158 1.56 -2.43 7.39
C GLN A 158 1.46 -2.31 5.87
N ALA A 159 2.56 -1.98 5.20
CA ALA A 159 2.62 -1.95 3.74
C ALA A 159 2.20 -3.30 3.15
N LYS A 160 2.80 -4.41 3.62
CA LYS A 160 2.46 -5.77 3.19
C LYS A 160 0.99 -6.13 3.44
N PHE A 161 0.46 -5.78 4.61
CA PHE A 161 -0.94 -6.00 4.97
C PHE A 161 -1.89 -5.30 3.99
N TYR A 162 -1.66 -4.02 3.73
CA TYR A 162 -2.50 -3.25 2.80
C TYR A 162 -2.32 -3.69 1.35
N ARG A 163 -1.15 -4.22 0.95
CA ARG A 163 -0.98 -4.87 -0.37
C ARG A 163 -1.92 -6.07 -0.52
N ILE A 164 -1.94 -6.96 0.48
CA ILE A 164 -2.80 -8.16 0.45
C ILE A 164 -4.26 -7.74 0.36
N ARG A 165 -4.67 -6.75 1.16
CA ARG A 165 -6.05 -6.24 1.15
C ARG A 165 -6.41 -5.55 -0.17
N ALA A 166 -5.49 -4.80 -0.76
CA ALA A 166 -5.66 -4.20 -2.08
C ALA A 166 -5.88 -5.27 -3.16
N ASN A 167 -5.09 -6.35 -3.14
CA ASN A 167 -5.22 -7.47 -4.07
C ASN A 167 -6.57 -8.19 -3.92
N GLN A 168 -6.99 -8.46 -2.68
CA GLN A 168 -8.28 -9.09 -2.39
C GLN A 168 -9.45 -8.25 -2.92
N LEU A 169 -9.48 -6.95 -2.62
CA LEU A 169 -10.54 -6.06 -3.08
C LEU A 169 -10.54 -5.90 -4.60
N PHE A 170 -9.36 -5.89 -5.22
CA PHE A 170 -9.23 -5.87 -6.67
C PHE A 170 -9.86 -7.12 -7.28
N SER A 171 -9.56 -8.31 -6.75
CA SER A 171 -10.13 -9.58 -7.23
C SER A 171 -11.65 -9.68 -7.04
N GLN A 172 -12.20 -8.94 -6.09
CA GLN A 172 -13.64 -8.87 -5.81
C GLN A 172 -14.38 -7.80 -6.65
N GLY A 173 -13.69 -7.13 -7.58
CA GLY A 173 -14.26 -6.07 -8.41
C GLY A 173 -14.46 -4.74 -7.67
N ARG A 174 -13.92 -4.59 -6.46
CA ARG A 174 -13.98 -3.36 -5.64
C ARG A 174 -12.77 -2.48 -5.92
N THR A 175 -12.67 -1.98 -7.15
CA THR A 175 -11.47 -1.33 -7.69
C THR A 175 -11.11 -0.05 -6.96
N PHE A 176 -12.08 0.80 -6.64
CA PHE A 176 -11.77 2.04 -5.94
C PHE A 176 -11.23 1.82 -4.52
N GLN A 177 -11.80 0.86 -3.79
CA GLN A 177 -11.31 0.50 -2.47
C GLN A 177 -9.92 -0.13 -2.57
N SER A 178 -9.70 -1.00 -3.56
CA SER A 178 -8.39 -1.57 -3.84
C SER A 178 -7.32 -0.50 -4.10
N LEU A 179 -7.62 0.53 -4.90
CA LEU A 179 -6.67 1.61 -5.19
C LEU A 179 -6.31 2.45 -3.97
N GLU A 180 -7.24 2.66 -3.04
CA GLU A 180 -6.93 3.29 -1.76
C GLU A 180 -5.97 2.44 -0.92
N PHE A 181 -6.19 1.13 -0.87
CA PHE A 181 -5.30 0.22 -0.16
C PHE A 181 -3.92 0.11 -0.83
N TYR A 182 -3.86 0.17 -2.16
CA TYR A 182 -2.58 0.30 -2.88
C TYR A 182 -1.86 1.60 -2.48
N ARG A 183 -2.56 2.74 -2.43
CA ARG A 183 -2.01 4.04 -2.02
C ARG A 183 -1.45 3.98 -0.59
N LEU A 184 -2.24 3.45 0.35
CA LEU A 184 -1.81 3.30 1.74
C LEU A 184 -0.58 2.41 1.82
N SER A 185 -0.60 1.26 1.15
CA SER A 185 0.51 0.33 1.10
C SER A 185 1.80 0.99 0.59
N MET A 186 1.73 1.74 -0.51
CA MET A 186 2.86 2.48 -1.07
C MET A 186 3.39 3.55 -0.10
N ASN A 187 2.50 4.25 0.60
CA ASN A 187 2.89 5.27 1.58
C ASN A 187 3.65 4.63 2.76
N PHE A 188 3.10 3.54 3.32
CA PHE A 188 3.77 2.81 4.39
C PHE A 188 5.13 2.24 3.95
N ALA A 189 5.24 1.72 2.73
CA ALA A 189 6.50 1.24 2.18
C ALA A 189 7.54 2.40 2.08
N ARG A 190 7.14 3.55 1.54
CA ARG A 190 8.01 4.74 1.46
C ARG A 190 8.46 5.24 2.84
N GLN A 191 7.57 5.20 3.84
CA GLN A 191 7.92 5.58 5.20
C GLN A 191 8.87 4.57 5.86
N ALA A 192 8.65 3.28 5.63
CA ALA A 192 9.57 2.22 6.09
C ALA A 192 10.97 2.42 5.48
N ILE A 193 11.07 2.65 4.17
CA ILE A 193 12.33 3.00 3.48
C ILE A 193 12.98 4.23 4.14
N LYS A 194 12.19 5.29 4.37
CA LYS A 194 12.71 6.54 4.93
C LYS A 194 13.28 6.37 6.34
N ILE A 195 12.60 5.59 7.19
CA ILE A 195 13.01 5.38 8.58
C ILE A 195 14.18 4.39 8.66
N ALA A 196 14.15 3.31 7.87
CA ALA A 196 15.22 2.34 7.82
C ALA A 196 16.47 2.84 7.07
N GLY A 197 16.30 3.77 6.12
CA GLY A 197 17.38 4.24 5.26
C GLY A 197 18.41 5.13 5.94
N GLY A 198 18.14 5.71 7.13
CA GLY A 198 19.09 6.53 7.91
C GLY A 198 19.72 7.74 7.20
N ARG A 199 19.41 7.98 5.92
CA ARG A 199 19.97 9.03 5.09
C ARG A 199 19.01 10.20 5.06
N SER A 200 19.36 11.24 5.82
CA SER A 200 19.05 12.60 5.39
C SER A 200 19.62 12.79 3.98
N ASP A 201 18.81 13.37 3.11
CA ASP A 201 19.16 13.95 1.81
C ASP A 201 19.56 13.02 0.65
N ARG A 202 18.57 12.83 -0.26
CA ARG A 202 18.76 12.88 -1.74
C ARG A 202 17.46 12.92 -2.56
N HIS A 203 16.29 13.09 -1.94
CA HIS A 203 15.07 13.56 -2.60
C HIS A 203 14.68 14.92 -2.02
N ARG A 204 15.42 15.96 -2.40
CA ARG A 204 14.85 17.31 -2.51
C ARG A 204 13.73 17.19 -3.55
N ASP A 205 12.57 17.74 -3.22
CA ASP A 205 11.32 17.71 -4.00
C ASP A 205 10.41 16.49 -3.82
N VAL A 206 10.32 15.92 -2.60
CA VAL A 206 8.98 15.47 -2.18
C VAL A 206 8.18 16.73 -1.93
N ASP A 207 7.40 17.12 -2.95
CA ASP A 207 6.54 18.29 -3.02
C ASP A 207 5.91 18.61 -1.65
N TRP A 208 6.35 19.70 -1.01
CA TRP A 208 5.75 20.21 0.23
C TRP A 208 4.23 20.33 0.06
N ARG A 209 3.78 20.74 -1.14
CA ARG A 209 2.37 20.74 -1.53
C ARG A 209 1.71 19.39 -1.36
N LYS A 210 2.33 18.30 -1.84
CA LYS A 210 1.78 16.95 -1.75
C LYS A 210 1.65 16.50 -0.30
N LEU A 211 2.68 16.76 0.51
CA LEU A 211 2.66 16.47 1.96
C LEU A 211 1.58 17.28 2.68
N VAL A 212 1.41 18.56 2.35
CA VAL A 212 0.36 19.42 2.92
C VAL A 212 -1.04 18.96 2.47
N MET A 213 -1.23 18.62 1.20
CA MET A 213 -2.51 18.11 0.68
C MET A 213 -2.89 16.76 1.30
N ASP A 214 -1.93 15.85 1.46
CA ASP A 214 -2.14 14.58 2.18
C ASP A 214 -2.53 14.82 3.64
N THR A 215 -1.85 15.76 4.30
CA THR A 215 -2.13 16.14 5.70
C THR A 215 -3.52 16.77 5.84
N GLN A 216 -3.92 17.65 4.92
CA GLN A 216 -5.26 18.25 4.87
C GLN A 216 -6.34 17.20 4.65
N SER A 217 -6.11 16.23 3.76
CA SER A 217 -7.04 15.13 3.52
C SER A 217 -7.25 14.27 4.78
N LEU A 218 -6.17 13.99 5.52
CA LEU A 218 -6.24 13.26 6.79
C LEU A 218 -6.93 14.06 7.88
N LEU A 219 -6.70 15.38 7.95
CA LEU A 219 -7.37 16.25 8.91
C LEU A 219 -8.89 16.32 8.64
N GLU A 220 -9.29 16.45 7.37
CA GLU A 220 -10.70 16.42 6.97
C GLU A 220 -11.37 15.08 7.32
N GLU A 221 -10.69 13.97 7.07
CA GLU A 221 -11.17 12.63 7.42
C GLU A 221 -11.30 12.46 8.94
N ALA A 222 -10.28 12.89 9.70
CA ALA A 222 -10.32 12.90 11.16
C ALA A 222 -11.48 13.76 11.69
N ASN A 223 -11.69 14.96 11.15
CA ASN A 223 -12.78 15.86 11.56
C ASN A 223 -14.16 15.22 11.35
N ARG A 224 -14.40 14.63 10.19
CA ARG A 224 -15.66 13.91 9.90
C ARG A 224 -15.89 12.74 10.87
N LEU A 225 -14.83 12.00 11.17
CA LEU A 225 -14.91 10.88 12.11
C LEU A 225 -15.12 11.34 13.56
N VAL A 226 -14.59 12.51 13.95
CA VAL A 226 -14.85 13.11 15.27
C VAL A 226 -16.27 13.63 15.39
N GLU A 227 -16.82 14.24 14.33
CA GLU A 227 -18.21 14.74 14.29
C GLU A 227 -19.24 13.61 14.41
N THR A 228 -18.90 12.41 13.96
CA THR A 228 -19.78 11.23 13.96
C THR A 228 -19.61 10.31 15.17
N THR A 229 -18.62 10.57 16.05
CA THR A 229 -18.32 9.73 17.21
C THR A 229 -18.80 10.37 18.51
N ASP A 230 -19.48 9.59 19.38
CA ASP A 230 -19.99 10.05 20.67
C ASP A 230 -18.85 10.52 21.61
N ASN A 231 -18.63 11.83 21.59
CA ASN A 231 -18.06 12.73 22.59
C ASN A 231 -16.96 12.20 23.54
N ARG A 232 -15.94 11.50 23.02
CA ARG A 232 -14.72 11.19 23.80
C ARG A 232 -13.84 12.44 23.93
N ARG A 233 -13.84 13.08 25.11
CA ARG A 233 -13.03 14.28 25.44
C ARG A 233 -11.54 14.16 25.05
N GLN A 234 -10.98 12.95 25.12
CA GLN A 234 -9.60 12.66 24.70
C GLN A 234 -9.36 12.81 23.19
N VAL A 235 -10.33 12.42 22.35
CA VAL A 235 -10.27 12.52 20.90
C VAL A 235 -10.30 14.00 20.48
N LYS A 236 -11.21 14.78 21.06
CA LYS A 236 -11.29 16.23 20.83
C LYS A 236 -10.02 16.95 21.28
N ASN A 237 -9.44 16.57 22.42
CA ASN A 237 -8.17 17.13 22.88
C ASN A 237 -7.00 16.80 21.94
N LEU A 238 -6.97 15.58 21.38
CA LEU A 238 -5.94 15.16 20.43
C LEU A 238 -6.07 15.91 19.10
N LEU A 239 -7.30 16.07 18.58
CA LEU A 239 -7.59 16.87 17.40
C LEU A 239 -7.20 18.35 17.59
N ASN A 240 -7.61 18.97 18.70
CA ASN A 240 -7.24 20.36 19.02
C ASN A 240 -5.73 20.55 19.20
N LYS A 241 -4.99 19.51 19.61
CA LYS A 241 -3.53 19.52 19.65
C LYS A 241 -2.96 19.47 18.23
N ILE A 242 -3.45 18.57 17.39
CA ILE A 242 -3.05 18.43 15.99
C ILE A 242 -3.27 19.75 15.21
N GLU A 243 -4.41 20.41 15.37
CA GLU A 243 -4.70 21.69 14.71
C GLU A 243 -3.80 22.86 15.16
N ARG A 244 -3.34 22.84 16.42
CA ARG A 244 -2.36 23.82 16.90
C ARG A 244 -0.98 23.54 16.31
N GLU A 245 -0.57 22.28 16.28
CA GLU A 245 0.71 21.87 15.71
C GLU A 245 0.76 22.16 14.18
N LEU A 246 -0.36 22.07 13.47
CA LEU A 246 -0.47 22.47 12.05
C LEU A 246 -0.27 23.98 11.84
N ARG A 247 -0.83 24.82 12.72
CA ARG A 247 -0.60 26.27 12.68
C ARG A 247 0.87 26.60 12.94
N ASP A 248 1.50 25.92 13.91
CA ASP A 248 2.92 26.09 14.16
C ASP A 248 3.79 25.65 12.96
N ILE A 249 3.40 24.58 12.25
CA ILE A 249 4.10 24.14 11.04
C ILE A 249 4.03 25.22 9.95
N GLN A 250 2.89 25.88 9.81
CA GLN A 250 2.71 26.97 8.86
C GLN A 250 3.60 28.17 9.22
N HIS A 251 3.68 28.55 10.48
CA HIS A 251 4.63 29.57 10.94
C HIS A 251 6.10 29.19 10.75
N LEU A 252 6.48 27.93 11.00
CA LEU A 252 7.83 27.45 10.72
C LEU A 252 8.17 27.49 9.22
N TYR A 253 7.18 27.24 8.37
CA TYR A 253 7.33 27.33 6.92
C TYR A 253 7.47 28.79 6.45
N GLU A 254 6.65 29.70 6.97
CA GLU A 254 6.73 31.15 6.70
C GLU A 254 8.07 31.75 7.15
N GLN A 255 8.67 31.22 8.21
CA GLN A 255 10.01 31.59 8.70
C GLN A 255 11.16 30.93 7.92
N ASN A 256 10.88 30.26 6.80
CA ASN A 256 11.85 29.51 5.98
C ASN A 256 12.58 28.37 6.75
N ARG A 257 12.01 27.89 7.86
CA ARG A 257 12.56 26.77 8.65
C ARG A 257 11.99 25.44 8.16
N TYR A 258 12.22 25.13 6.89
CA TYR A 258 11.55 24.05 6.17
C TYR A 258 11.77 22.65 6.76
N GLU A 259 12.98 22.32 7.19
CA GLU A 259 13.25 21.00 7.81
C GLU A 259 12.54 20.83 9.15
N ALA A 260 12.47 21.89 9.97
CA ALA A 260 11.73 21.86 11.22
C ALA A 260 10.22 21.74 10.97
N ALA A 261 9.70 22.50 9.99
CA ALA A 261 8.30 22.41 9.56
C ALA A 261 7.96 20.99 9.07
N ARG A 262 8.86 20.37 8.29
CA ARG A 262 8.71 19.02 7.75
C ARG A 262 8.76 17.93 8.81
N GLN A 263 9.71 17.98 9.75
CA GLN A 263 9.79 17.02 10.85
C GLN A 263 8.53 17.09 11.72
N LYS A 264 8.06 18.30 12.00
CA LYS A 264 6.83 18.54 12.77
C LYS A 264 5.59 18.05 12.00
N LEU A 265 5.53 18.24 10.68
CA LEU A 265 4.46 17.72 9.81
C LEU A 265 4.39 16.19 9.80
N ILE A 266 5.52 15.49 9.82
CA ILE A 266 5.56 14.02 9.93
C ILE A 266 4.96 13.56 11.27
N THR A 267 5.32 14.24 12.37
CA THR A 267 4.77 13.95 13.70
C THR A 267 3.26 14.18 13.76
N VAL A 268 2.79 15.26 13.14
CA VAL A 268 1.36 15.55 13.01
C VAL A 268 0.63 14.48 12.20
N ASN A 269 1.19 14.03 11.06
CA ASN A 269 0.61 12.95 10.28
C ASN A 269 0.51 11.64 11.07
N ARG A 270 1.52 11.30 11.86
CA ARG A 270 1.46 10.14 12.77
C ARG A 270 0.32 10.26 13.79
N ALA A 271 0.10 11.46 14.33
CA ALA A 271 -0.98 11.71 15.27
C ALA A 271 -2.35 11.64 14.60
N LEU A 272 -2.48 12.15 13.37
CA LEU A 272 -3.70 12.05 12.54
C LEU A 272 -4.04 10.61 12.22
N TYR A 273 -3.09 9.79 11.79
CA TYR A 273 -3.34 8.36 11.53
C TYR A 273 -3.79 7.63 12.79
N ARG A 274 -3.15 7.87 13.94
CA ARG A 274 -3.59 7.27 15.21
C ARG A 274 -4.99 7.72 15.61
N LEU A 275 -5.32 9.00 15.40
CA LEU A 275 -6.64 9.54 15.66
C LEU A 275 -7.69 8.87 14.75
N ILE A 276 -7.40 8.75 13.46
CA ILE A 276 -8.25 8.05 12.49
C ILE A 276 -8.38 6.58 12.87
N ASP A 277 -7.33 5.88 13.25
CA ASP A 277 -7.41 4.47 13.69
C ASP A 277 -8.29 4.32 14.96
N LEU A 278 -8.13 5.23 15.93
CA LEU A 278 -8.95 5.28 17.15
C LEU A 278 -10.43 5.57 16.88
N LEU A 279 -10.72 6.30 15.81
CA LEU A 279 -12.07 6.69 15.41
C LEU A 279 -12.70 5.72 14.41
N SER A 280 -11.91 5.08 13.55
CA SER A 280 -12.35 4.07 12.59
C SER A 280 -12.64 2.73 13.27
N SER A 281 -12.15 2.55 14.50
CA SER A 281 -12.46 1.44 15.38
C SER A 281 -13.69 1.69 16.28
N SER A 282 -14.34 2.86 16.18
CA SER A 282 -15.42 3.28 17.10
C SER A 282 -16.74 2.50 16.96
N ASN A 283 -16.93 1.71 15.91
CA ASN A 283 -18.11 0.85 15.71
C ASN A 283 -17.95 -0.59 16.25
N LYS A 284 -16.82 -0.94 16.85
CA LYS A 284 -16.59 -2.26 17.47
C LYS A 284 -16.18 -2.09 18.92
N THR A 285 -16.78 -2.84 19.82
CA THR A 285 -16.33 -2.87 21.21
C THR A 285 -14.87 -3.36 21.28
N ASP A 286 -14.07 -2.87 22.22
CA ASP A 286 -12.66 -3.32 22.41
C ASP A 286 -12.55 -4.85 22.50
N LEU A 287 -13.62 -5.49 22.97
CA LEU A 287 -13.76 -6.94 23.09
C LEU A 287 -13.97 -7.63 21.73
N GLU A 288 -14.76 -7.08 20.82
CA GLU A 288 -14.90 -7.56 19.44
C GLU A 288 -13.62 -7.41 18.62
N LEU A 289 -12.88 -6.32 18.83
CA LEU A 289 -11.57 -6.11 18.21
C LEU A 289 -10.58 -7.17 18.69
N LEU A 290 -10.50 -7.39 20.00
CA LEU A 290 -9.66 -8.44 20.55
C LEU A 290 -10.08 -9.85 20.12
N GLN A 291 -11.39 -10.11 19.96
CA GLN A 291 -11.89 -11.37 19.40
C GLN A 291 -11.51 -11.54 17.93
N THR A 292 -11.56 -10.47 17.13
CA THR A 292 -11.12 -10.49 15.72
C THR A 292 -9.62 -10.76 15.64
N GLU A 293 -8.81 -10.08 16.44
CA GLU A 293 -7.36 -10.30 16.51
C GLU A 293 -7.01 -11.71 17.03
N TYR A 294 -7.79 -12.23 17.99
CA TYR A 294 -7.66 -13.60 18.49
C TYR A 294 -7.98 -14.63 17.41
N SER A 295 -9.04 -14.40 16.61
CA SER A 295 -9.42 -15.26 15.49
C SER A 295 -8.34 -15.27 14.40
N ASN A 296 -7.74 -14.11 14.08
CA ASN A 296 -6.63 -14.03 13.13
C ASN A 296 -5.38 -14.77 13.62
N LEU A 297 -5.07 -14.66 14.91
CA LEU A 297 -3.98 -15.40 15.56
C LEU A 297 -4.23 -16.92 15.52
N GLN A 298 -5.47 -17.36 15.77
CA GLN A 298 -5.89 -18.76 15.67
C GLN A 298 -5.71 -19.31 14.25
N GLN A 299 -6.11 -18.55 13.24
CA GLN A 299 -5.93 -18.92 11.85
C GLN A 299 -4.44 -19.07 11.49
N GLY A 300 -3.59 -18.09 11.86
CA GLY A 300 -2.15 -18.16 11.61
C GLY A 300 -1.46 -19.35 12.29
N ILE A 301 -1.88 -19.70 13.51
CA ILE A 301 -1.37 -20.88 14.22
C ILE A 301 -1.80 -22.17 13.56
N THR A 302 -3.03 -22.24 13.04
CA THR A 302 -3.55 -23.42 12.34
C THR A 302 -2.81 -23.66 11.02
N THR A 303 -2.56 -22.59 10.25
CA THR A 303 -1.74 -22.64 9.03
C THR A 303 -0.32 -23.13 9.32
N LEU A 304 0.34 -22.56 10.34
CA LEU A 304 1.70 -22.98 10.72
C LEU A 304 1.75 -24.39 11.31
N GLU A 305 0.70 -24.84 11.98
CA GLU A 305 0.60 -26.21 12.47
C GLU A 305 0.52 -27.21 11.31
N GLN A 306 -0.31 -26.94 10.30
CA GLN A 306 -0.35 -27.73 9.08
C GLN A 306 1.03 -27.79 8.41
N GLU A 307 1.71 -26.66 8.27
CA GLU A 307 3.07 -26.61 7.71
C GLU A 307 4.15 -27.32 8.55
N LEU A 308 3.92 -27.49 9.86
CA LEU A 308 4.85 -28.14 10.78
C LEU A 308 4.53 -29.63 11.03
N THR A 309 3.38 -30.12 10.57
CA THR A 309 2.96 -31.53 10.71
C THR A 309 3.98 -32.44 10.01
N ASP A 310 4.43 -32.04 8.83
CA ASP A 310 5.36 -32.80 7.99
C ASP A 310 6.84 -32.44 8.23
N LYS A 311 7.12 -31.41 9.03
CA LYS A 311 8.49 -30.88 9.24
C LYS A 311 9.04 -31.23 10.62
N ASN A 312 10.23 -31.84 10.66
CA ASN A 312 10.86 -32.26 11.91
C ASN A 312 11.66 -31.12 12.59
N LEU A 313 10.94 -30.12 13.10
CA LEU A 313 11.52 -28.90 13.71
C LEU A 313 11.20 -28.79 15.21
N PRO A 314 12.02 -29.35 16.12
CA PRO A 314 11.72 -29.40 17.55
C PRO A 314 11.70 -28.04 18.24
N ALA A 315 12.45 -27.05 17.72
CA ALA A 315 12.40 -25.67 18.22
C ALA A 315 11.10 -24.95 17.82
N ALA A 316 10.66 -25.14 16.57
CA ALA A 316 9.39 -24.59 16.08
C ALA A 316 8.19 -25.25 16.77
N LYS A 317 8.21 -26.58 16.97
CA LYS A 317 7.18 -27.31 17.72
C LYS A 317 7.07 -26.84 19.18
N ARG A 318 8.19 -26.60 19.86
CA ARG A 318 8.20 -26.03 21.23
C ARG A 318 7.65 -24.60 21.27
N MET A 319 7.98 -23.77 20.28
CA MET A 319 7.50 -22.40 20.21
C MET A 319 6.01 -22.35 19.86
N LEU A 320 5.54 -23.21 18.96
CA LEU A 320 4.12 -23.38 18.62
C LEU A 320 3.30 -23.80 19.85
N SER A 321 3.80 -24.75 20.63
CA SER A 321 3.18 -25.16 21.91
C SER A 321 3.04 -24.01 22.89
N ARG A 322 4.07 -23.15 23.03
CA ARG A 322 4.02 -21.95 23.89
C ARG A 322 3.01 -20.92 23.36
N THR A 323 2.95 -20.72 22.05
CA THR A 323 1.96 -19.81 21.43
C THR A 323 0.53 -20.31 21.65
N LYS A 324 0.28 -21.63 21.58
CA LYS A 324 -1.02 -22.24 21.91
C LYS A 324 -1.40 -22.08 23.38
N GLU A 325 -0.44 -22.16 24.29
CA GLU A 325 -0.72 -21.90 25.71
C GLU A 325 -1.08 -20.42 25.94
N LEU A 326 -0.42 -19.49 25.23
CA LEU A 326 -0.82 -18.08 25.26
C LEU A 326 -2.21 -17.86 24.69
N MET A 327 -2.61 -18.57 23.62
CA MET A 327 -3.99 -18.53 23.13
C MET A 327 -5.02 -18.92 24.19
N ARG A 328 -4.80 -20.03 24.89
CA ARG A 328 -5.69 -20.46 25.99
C ARG A 328 -5.77 -19.45 27.12
N GLN A 329 -4.70 -18.68 27.36
CA GLN A 329 -4.70 -17.59 28.34
C GLN A 329 -5.48 -16.39 27.81
N ILE A 330 -5.33 -16.03 26.54
CA ILE A 330 -6.08 -14.94 25.89
C ILE A 330 -7.58 -15.25 25.93
N GLU A 331 -7.99 -16.46 25.57
CA GLU A 331 -9.38 -16.91 25.61
C GLU A 331 -9.98 -16.82 27.01
N ARG A 332 -9.25 -17.29 28.04
CA ARG A 332 -9.65 -17.14 29.45
C ARG A 332 -9.80 -15.68 29.86
N HIS A 333 -8.87 -14.80 29.47
CA HIS A 333 -8.96 -13.37 29.79
C HIS A 333 -10.09 -12.66 29.02
N LEU A 334 -10.40 -13.08 27.80
CA LEU A 334 -11.55 -12.57 27.03
C LEU A 334 -12.88 -13.02 27.66
N HIS A 335 -12.98 -14.28 28.08
CA HIS A 335 -14.17 -14.81 28.74
C HIS A 335 -14.42 -14.17 30.12
N ASN A 336 -13.34 -13.87 30.86
CA ASN A 336 -13.41 -13.22 32.17
C ASN A 336 -13.56 -11.70 32.11
N GLY A 337 -13.75 -11.11 30.92
CA GLY A 337 -13.92 -9.66 30.77
C GLY A 337 -12.67 -8.84 31.13
N GLN A 338 -11.46 -9.39 30.92
CA GLN A 338 -10.17 -8.76 31.21
C GLN A 338 -9.42 -8.34 29.92
N PRO A 339 -9.91 -7.33 29.17
CA PRO A 339 -9.43 -7.00 27.83
C PRO A 339 -7.97 -6.52 27.80
N GLU A 340 -7.51 -5.83 28.84
CA GLU A 340 -6.13 -5.33 28.92
C GLU A 340 -5.10 -6.47 29.06
N LEU A 341 -5.44 -7.51 29.81
CA LEU A 341 -4.59 -8.69 29.96
C LEU A 341 -4.61 -9.55 28.69
N ALA A 342 -5.79 -9.71 28.08
CA ALA A 342 -5.93 -10.34 26.78
C ALA A 342 -5.08 -9.63 25.71
N ARG A 343 -5.13 -8.29 25.64
CA ARG A 343 -4.36 -7.46 24.70
C ARG A 343 -2.84 -7.63 24.86
N ARG A 344 -2.33 -7.63 26.10
CA ARG A 344 -0.89 -7.85 26.37
C ARG A 344 -0.45 -9.24 25.93
N LYS A 345 -1.24 -10.28 26.23
CA LYS A 345 -0.95 -11.66 25.85
C LYS A 345 -1.05 -11.88 24.34
N LEU A 346 -1.99 -11.21 23.68
CA LEU A 346 -2.17 -11.25 22.23
C LEU A 346 -0.97 -10.65 21.49
N ARG A 347 -0.43 -9.52 21.96
CA ARG A 347 0.82 -8.95 21.40
C ARG A 347 1.99 -9.93 21.50
N LEU A 348 2.15 -10.59 22.65
CA LEU A 348 3.20 -11.57 22.88
C LEU A 348 3.05 -12.80 21.96
N ALA A 349 1.82 -13.30 21.79
CA ALA A 349 1.53 -14.43 20.91
C ALA A 349 1.78 -14.09 19.44
N ASN A 350 1.43 -12.88 18.99
CA ASN A 350 1.74 -12.40 17.64
C ASN A 350 3.25 -12.28 17.39
N GLN A 351 4.03 -11.80 18.36
CA GLN A 351 5.49 -11.78 18.25
C GLN A 351 6.08 -13.19 18.12
N MET A 352 5.56 -14.15 18.89
CA MET A 352 5.96 -15.56 18.77
C MET A 352 5.56 -16.17 17.43
N LEU A 353 4.39 -15.82 16.90
CA LEU A 353 3.93 -16.27 15.58
C LEU A 353 4.85 -15.79 14.45
N VAL A 354 5.23 -14.51 14.48
CA VAL A 354 6.17 -13.92 13.50
C VAL A 354 7.55 -14.60 13.57
N ASN A 355 8.04 -14.89 14.77
CA ASN A 355 9.28 -15.64 14.94
C ASN A 355 9.17 -17.09 14.45
N LEU A 356 7.99 -17.70 14.58
CA LEU A 356 7.70 -19.03 14.03
C LEU A 356 7.77 -19.02 12.50
N TYR A 357 7.11 -18.05 11.86
CA TYR A 357 7.17 -17.85 10.40
C TYR A 357 8.61 -17.69 9.93
N ARG A 358 9.44 -16.88 10.62
CA ARG A 358 10.86 -16.73 10.30
C ARG A 358 11.64 -18.04 10.39
N ILE A 359 11.34 -18.91 11.36
CA ILE A 359 12.01 -20.22 11.49
C ILE A 359 11.59 -21.16 10.35
N VAL A 360 10.33 -21.11 9.94
CA VAL A 360 9.80 -21.91 8.82
C VAL A 360 10.33 -21.42 7.47
N GLU A 361 10.35 -20.09 7.24
CA GLU A 361 10.84 -19.45 6.01
C GLU A 361 12.37 -19.55 5.85
N ARG A 362 13.14 -19.44 6.95
CA ARG A 362 14.61 -19.52 6.89
C ARG A 362 15.12 -20.89 6.43
N ARG A 363 14.32 -21.98 6.56
CA ARG A 363 14.69 -23.32 6.05
C ARG A 363 13.97 -23.76 4.78
N GLN A 364 12.98 -23.00 4.28
CA GLN A 364 12.47 -23.21 2.91
C GLN A 364 13.52 -22.84 1.84
N LYS A 365 14.49 -21.98 2.18
CA LYS A 365 15.59 -21.54 1.28
C LYS A 365 16.69 -22.59 1.01
N ASP A 366 16.60 -23.77 1.63
CA ASP A 366 17.54 -24.89 1.49
C ASP A 366 16.89 -26.17 0.92
N ASN A 367 15.68 -26.07 0.33
CA ASN A 367 15.02 -27.22 -0.29
C ASN A 367 15.67 -27.57 -1.64
N PRO A 368 16.32 -28.74 -1.79
CA PRO A 368 17.00 -29.13 -3.02
C PRO A 368 16.06 -29.18 -4.24
N ASP A 369 14.81 -29.57 -4.06
CA ASP A 369 13.84 -29.69 -5.17
C ASP A 369 13.44 -28.33 -5.73
N GLU A 370 13.32 -27.32 -4.88
CA GLU A 370 12.98 -25.95 -5.27
C GLU A 370 14.18 -25.25 -5.91
N LEU A 371 15.37 -25.45 -5.35
CA LEU A 371 16.61 -24.93 -5.91
C LEU A 371 16.92 -25.54 -7.29
N GLN A 372 16.61 -26.83 -7.49
CA GLN A 372 16.71 -27.48 -8.80
C GLN A 372 15.75 -26.88 -9.83
N ARG A 373 14.49 -26.61 -9.44
CA ARG A 373 13.52 -25.91 -10.31
C ARG A 373 14.00 -24.51 -10.66
N LEU A 374 14.52 -23.75 -9.71
CA LEU A 374 15.02 -22.41 -9.95
C LEU A 374 16.25 -22.39 -10.87
N LEU A 375 17.16 -23.36 -10.73
CA LEU A 375 18.28 -23.54 -11.66
C LEU A 375 17.79 -23.80 -13.10
N GLN A 376 16.77 -24.65 -13.24
CA GLN A 376 16.16 -24.96 -14.54
C GLN A 376 15.52 -23.73 -15.19
N VAL A 377 14.68 -22.98 -14.46
CA VAL A 377 14.05 -21.74 -14.96
C VAL A 377 15.11 -20.70 -15.33
N THR A 378 16.16 -20.55 -14.51
CA THR A 378 17.24 -19.60 -14.79
C THR A 378 18.03 -19.98 -16.05
N ARG A 379 18.18 -21.28 -16.33
CA ARG A 379 18.79 -21.80 -17.56
C ARG A 379 17.94 -21.48 -18.79
N GLU A 380 16.64 -21.67 -18.70
CA GLU A 380 15.68 -21.35 -19.77
C GLU A 380 15.72 -19.84 -20.08
N ASN A 381 15.66 -18.99 -19.04
CA ASN A 381 15.78 -17.53 -19.18
C ASN A 381 17.09 -17.11 -19.85
N LEU A 382 18.22 -17.74 -19.49
CA LEU A 382 19.52 -17.44 -20.12
C LEU A 382 19.56 -17.88 -21.59
N GLN A 383 18.91 -19.00 -21.95
CA GLN A 383 18.82 -19.43 -23.35
C GLN A 383 17.97 -18.46 -24.16
N GLU A 384 16.84 -18.00 -23.62
CA GLU A 384 16.00 -16.99 -24.26
C GLU A 384 16.78 -15.68 -24.48
N LEU A 385 17.53 -15.22 -23.48
CA LEU A 385 18.38 -14.03 -23.58
C LEU A 385 19.47 -14.14 -24.65
N LYS A 386 20.03 -15.34 -24.87
CA LYS A 386 21.04 -15.58 -25.92
C LYS A 386 20.45 -15.57 -27.32
N GLN A 387 19.14 -15.84 -27.46
CA GLN A 387 18.43 -15.84 -28.73
C GLN A 387 17.93 -14.44 -29.13
N GLN A 388 17.86 -13.51 -28.19
CA GLN A 388 17.47 -12.13 -28.45
C GLN A 388 18.57 -11.34 -29.20
N GLU A 389 18.15 -10.30 -29.92
CA GLU A 389 19.08 -9.40 -30.60
C GLU A 389 19.98 -8.69 -29.58
N LYS A 390 21.29 -8.71 -29.84
CA LYS A 390 22.31 -8.22 -28.90
C LYS A 390 22.29 -6.69 -28.89
N PRO A 391 21.94 -6.02 -27.77
CA PRO A 391 21.69 -4.58 -27.82
C PRO A 391 22.99 -3.75 -27.82
N TRP A 392 24.15 -4.37 -27.53
CA TRP A 392 25.46 -3.72 -27.53
C TRP A 392 26.62 -4.69 -27.81
N LYS A 393 27.77 -4.12 -28.20
CA LYS A 393 28.98 -4.86 -28.66
C LYS A 393 29.57 -5.83 -27.63
N ASN A 394 29.39 -5.59 -26.33
CA ASN A 394 29.90 -6.43 -25.24
C ASN A 394 28.82 -7.31 -24.59
N ALA A 395 27.61 -7.39 -25.17
CA ALA A 395 26.51 -8.19 -24.63
C ALA A 395 26.92 -9.67 -24.45
N ASP A 396 27.70 -10.21 -25.39
CA ASP A 396 28.22 -11.58 -25.32
C ASP A 396 29.13 -11.84 -24.11
N GLN A 397 29.98 -10.88 -23.76
CA GLN A 397 30.87 -11.03 -22.61
C GLN A 397 30.09 -10.99 -21.30
N PHE A 398 29.01 -10.21 -21.26
CA PHE A 398 28.12 -10.14 -20.10
C PHE A 398 27.24 -11.40 -19.97
N LEU A 399 26.69 -11.90 -21.07
CA LEU A 399 25.96 -13.17 -21.11
C LEU A 399 26.87 -14.33 -20.70
N LYS A 400 28.15 -14.31 -21.08
CA LYS A 400 29.15 -15.28 -20.63
C LYS A 400 29.38 -15.23 -19.12
N LEU A 401 29.40 -14.04 -18.50
CA LEU A 401 29.50 -13.88 -17.06
C LEU A 401 28.28 -14.48 -16.32
N ILE A 402 27.07 -14.29 -16.87
CA ILE A 402 25.84 -14.91 -16.34
C ILE A 402 25.94 -16.44 -16.44
N GLU A 403 26.36 -16.95 -17.59
CA GLU A 403 26.53 -18.38 -17.83
C GLU A 403 27.54 -19.03 -16.88
N GLU A 404 28.69 -18.39 -16.66
CA GLU A 404 29.72 -18.89 -15.75
C GLU A 404 29.21 -18.95 -14.29
N ASN A 405 28.43 -17.96 -13.84
CA ASN A 405 27.85 -17.97 -12.50
C ASN A 405 26.74 -19.02 -12.36
N LEU A 406 25.92 -19.22 -13.39
CA LEU A 406 24.92 -20.31 -13.41
C LEU A 406 25.60 -21.68 -13.35
N LYS A 407 26.64 -21.91 -14.15
CA LYS A 407 27.42 -23.17 -14.11
C LYS A 407 28.03 -23.42 -12.73
N ARG A 408 28.61 -22.39 -12.09
CA ARG A 408 29.10 -22.51 -10.70
C ARG A 408 27.98 -22.84 -9.72
N ALA A 409 26.78 -22.29 -9.90
CA ALA A 409 25.62 -22.59 -9.08
C ALA A 409 25.17 -24.05 -9.23
N GLU A 410 25.20 -24.58 -10.47
CA GLU A 410 24.89 -25.98 -10.79
C GLU A 410 25.94 -26.93 -10.21
N THR A 411 27.23 -26.62 -10.32
CA THR A 411 28.31 -27.43 -9.71
C THR A 411 28.20 -27.43 -8.19
N ALA A 412 27.91 -26.29 -7.57
CA ALA A 412 27.68 -26.21 -6.13
C ALA A 412 26.45 -27.04 -5.70
N PHE A 413 25.40 -27.07 -6.52
CA PHE A 413 24.22 -27.92 -6.30
C PHE A 413 24.56 -29.41 -6.38
N GLN A 414 25.30 -29.83 -7.41
CA GLN A 414 25.77 -31.21 -7.59
C GLN A 414 26.66 -31.67 -6.43
N ASN A 415 27.49 -30.77 -5.90
CA ASN A 415 28.33 -31.00 -4.72
C ASN A 415 27.56 -30.93 -3.38
N LYS A 416 26.22 -30.83 -3.42
CA LYS A 416 25.33 -30.69 -2.24
C LYS A 416 25.62 -29.46 -1.37
N ASN A 417 26.32 -28.45 -1.90
CA ASN A 417 26.52 -27.18 -1.24
C ASN A 417 25.39 -26.21 -1.62
N TYR A 418 24.20 -26.48 -1.08
CA TYR A 418 22.97 -25.77 -1.43
C TYR A 418 23.00 -24.28 -1.07
N LEU A 419 23.69 -23.92 0.01
CA LEU A 419 23.88 -22.51 0.40
C LEU A 419 24.68 -21.75 -0.66
N GLN A 420 25.81 -22.31 -1.10
CA GLN A 420 26.64 -21.71 -2.14
C GLN A 420 25.90 -21.65 -3.48
N SER A 421 25.17 -22.71 -3.83
CA SER A 421 24.33 -22.75 -5.04
C SER A 421 23.25 -21.67 -5.03
N SER A 422 22.56 -21.48 -3.91
CA SER A 422 21.54 -20.43 -3.71
C SER A 422 22.13 -19.02 -3.83
N GLN A 423 23.32 -18.78 -3.26
CA GLN A 423 24.02 -17.48 -3.37
C GLN A 423 24.41 -17.16 -4.82
N LEU A 424 24.99 -18.12 -5.53
CA LEU A 424 25.37 -17.98 -6.93
C LEU A 424 24.14 -17.80 -7.83
N LEU A 425 23.04 -18.50 -7.55
CA LEU A 425 21.80 -18.36 -8.30
C LEU A 425 21.16 -16.98 -8.14
N ARG A 426 21.18 -16.40 -6.94
CA ARG A 426 20.72 -15.03 -6.72
C ARG A 426 21.55 -14.02 -7.51
N LEU A 427 22.86 -14.18 -7.50
CA LEU A 427 23.77 -13.35 -8.28
C LEU A 427 23.45 -13.46 -9.78
N THR A 428 23.27 -14.68 -10.30
CA THR A 428 22.88 -14.93 -11.69
C THR A 428 21.56 -14.22 -12.05
N ASN A 429 20.54 -14.33 -11.20
CA ASN A 429 19.25 -13.68 -11.43
C ASN A 429 19.33 -12.14 -11.40
N GLN A 430 20.17 -11.57 -10.52
CA GLN A 430 20.43 -10.13 -10.51
C GLN A 430 21.09 -9.67 -11.81
N LEU A 431 22.06 -10.42 -12.33
CA LEU A 431 22.72 -10.11 -13.59
C LEU A 431 21.74 -10.21 -14.78
N ILE A 432 20.86 -11.21 -14.80
CA ILE A 432 19.78 -11.37 -15.81
C ILE A 432 18.83 -10.17 -15.80
N LEU A 433 18.33 -9.78 -14.63
CA LEU A 433 17.42 -8.63 -14.50
C LEU A 433 18.08 -7.33 -14.95
N LYS A 434 19.38 -7.18 -14.70
CA LYS A 434 20.16 -6.01 -15.14
C LYS A 434 20.41 -6.02 -16.65
N TYR A 435 20.67 -7.18 -17.25
CA TYR A 435 20.72 -7.33 -18.71
C TYR A 435 19.41 -6.84 -19.36
N HIS A 436 18.26 -7.27 -18.84
CA HIS A 436 16.95 -6.79 -19.31
C HIS A 436 16.76 -5.28 -19.12
N ARG A 437 17.25 -4.69 -18.01
CA ARG A 437 17.19 -3.23 -17.84
C ARG A 437 18.02 -2.48 -18.87
N ILE A 438 19.21 -2.98 -19.23
CA ILE A 438 20.05 -2.37 -20.28
C ILE A 438 19.36 -2.48 -21.64
N VAL A 439 18.69 -3.60 -21.92
CA VAL A 439 17.86 -3.77 -23.13
C VAL A 439 16.70 -2.75 -23.17
N LEU A 440 16.05 -2.51 -22.03
CA LEU A 440 14.82 -1.71 -21.93
C LEU A 440 15.05 -0.21 -21.66
N HIS A 441 16.23 0.22 -21.21
CA HIS A 441 16.52 1.62 -20.85
C HIS A 441 17.75 2.13 -21.59
N ARG A 442 17.53 2.80 -22.73
CA ARG A 442 18.45 3.80 -23.30
C ARG A 442 18.08 5.19 -22.79
N SER A 443 18.16 5.41 -21.48
CA SER A 443 17.82 6.73 -20.92
C SER A 443 19.01 7.67 -21.01
N GLN A 444 18.85 8.76 -21.77
CA GLN A 444 19.76 9.90 -21.91
C GLN A 444 20.01 10.60 -20.55
N LYS A 445 20.85 10.02 -19.70
CA LYS A 445 21.52 10.81 -18.67
C LYS A 445 22.83 11.31 -19.27
N GLU A 446 23.13 12.59 -19.09
CA GLU A 446 24.46 13.11 -19.38
C GLU A 446 25.44 12.46 -18.41
N ILE A 447 26.13 11.42 -18.90
CA ILE A 447 27.18 10.75 -18.16
C ILE A 447 28.48 11.49 -18.45
N THR A 448 29.02 12.16 -17.45
CA THR A 448 30.33 12.80 -17.56
C THR A 448 31.43 11.74 -17.50
N ILE A 449 32.32 11.73 -18.49
CA ILE A 449 33.41 10.77 -18.62
C ILE A 449 34.33 10.82 -17.40
N GLU A 450 34.57 12.01 -16.85
CA GLU A 450 35.39 12.24 -15.65
C GLU A 450 34.80 11.56 -14.41
N ALA A 451 33.47 11.58 -14.24
CA ALA A 451 32.81 10.91 -13.12
C ALA A 451 32.96 9.38 -13.23
N LEU A 452 32.80 8.82 -14.44
CA LEU A 452 33.02 7.39 -14.67
C LEU A 452 34.46 6.96 -14.41
N GLN A 453 35.45 7.75 -14.85
CA GLN A 453 36.86 7.45 -14.61
C GLN A 453 37.17 7.47 -13.11
N THR A 454 36.62 8.45 -12.39
CA THR A 454 36.77 8.56 -10.93
C THR A 454 36.14 7.37 -10.21
N ASP A 455 34.92 6.99 -10.59
CA ASP A 455 34.23 5.84 -9.99
C ASP A 455 34.93 4.52 -10.30
N LEU A 456 35.47 4.36 -11.51
CA LEU A 456 36.25 3.20 -11.91
C LEU A 456 37.57 3.10 -11.15
N GLN A 457 38.31 4.20 -10.98
CA GLN A 457 39.53 4.24 -10.17
C GLN A 457 39.24 3.93 -8.69
N ARG A 458 38.13 4.46 -8.17
CA ARG A 458 37.66 4.13 -6.82
C ARG A 458 37.31 2.65 -6.68
N LEU A 459 36.67 2.05 -7.69
CA LEU A 459 36.37 0.62 -7.70
C LEU A 459 37.65 -0.22 -7.73
N LYS A 460 38.63 0.13 -8.57
CA LYS A 460 39.93 -0.56 -8.62
C LYS A 460 40.67 -0.51 -7.30
N SER A 461 40.78 0.67 -6.68
CA SER A 461 41.42 0.81 -5.37
C SER A 461 40.73 0.00 -4.28
N LEU A 462 39.39 -0.10 -4.29
CA LEU A 462 38.66 -0.99 -3.40
C LEU A 462 38.96 -2.46 -3.69
N LEU A 463 38.97 -2.87 -4.95
CA LEU A 463 39.28 -4.26 -5.34
C LEU A 463 40.70 -4.68 -4.97
N ASP A 464 41.68 -3.79 -5.12
CA ASP A 464 43.08 -4.03 -4.79
C ASP A 464 43.31 -4.07 -3.27
N SER A 465 42.44 -3.45 -2.47
CA SER A 465 42.51 -3.49 -1.01
C SER A 465 42.07 -4.82 -0.36
N VAL A 466 41.56 -5.80 -1.13
CA VAL A 466 40.90 -7.01 -0.60
C VAL A 466 41.64 -8.33 -0.86
N GLU A 467 42.97 -8.31 -1.00
CA GLU A 467 43.74 -9.56 -1.22
C GLU A 467 43.89 -10.50 0.00
N GLN A 468 43.22 -10.26 1.15
CA GLN A 468 43.44 -11.06 2.37
C GLN A 468 42.17 -11.56 3.10
N THR A 469 41.03 -11.69 2.43
CA THR A 469 39.81 -12.20 3.09
C THR A 469 39.70 -13.72 2.97
N GLN A 470 39.65 -14.43 4.12
CA GLN A 470 39.47 -15.89 4.16
C GLN A 470 38.02 -16.34 3.89
N ASP A 471 37.06 -15.42 3.86
CA ASP A 471 35.64 -15.71 3.57
C ASP A 471 35.41 -15.98 2.07
N HIS A 472 35.03 -17.21 1.77
CA HIS A 472 34.75 -17.71 0.42
C HIS A 472 33.58 -16.99 -0.26
N SER A 473 32.57 -16.53 0.50
CA SER A 473 31.42 -15.79 -0.06
C SER A 473 31.86 -14.42 -0.55
N LEU A 474 32.70 -13.73 0.25
CA LEU A 474 33.28 -12.45 -0.13
C LEU A 474 34.20 -12.62 -1.33
N ARG A 475 35.05 -13.65 -1.36
CA ARG A 475 35.95 -13.93 -2.49
C ARG A 475 35.22 -14.04 -3.83
N ILE A 476 34.08 -14.74 -3.87
CA ILE A 476 33.24 -14.86 -5.08
C ILE A 476 32.67 -13.50 -5.53
N ARG A 477 32.26 -12.65 -4.58
CA ARG A 477 31.77 -11.29 -4.88
C ARG A 477 32.89 -10.41 -5.45
N PHE A 478 34.07 -10.45 -4.84
CA PHE A 478 35.25 -9.70 -5.31
C PHE A 478 35.73 -10.16 -6.68
N GLU A 479 35.77 -11.47 -6.97
CA GLU A 479 36.11 -11.99 -8.30
C GLU A 479 35.15 -11.47 -9.38
N ASN A 480 33.84 -11.48 -9.12
CA ASN A 480 32.84 -11.00 -10.06
C ASN A 480 32.88 -9.47 -10.20
N ALA A 481 33.11 -8.73 -9.11
CA ALA A 481 33.29 -7.28 -9.17
C ALA A 481 34.55 -6.89 -9.96
N ARG A 482 35.65 -7.67 -9.88
CA ARG A 482 36.86 -7.47 -10.69
C ARG A 482 36.58 -7.67 -12.18
N ARG A 483 35.82 -8.69 -12.55
CA ARG A 483 35.40 -8.93 -13.93
C ARG A 483 34.50 -7.80 -14.46
N LEU A 484 33.57 -7.31 -13.64
CA LEU A 484 32.72 -6.17 -13.98
C LEU A 484 33.53 -4.87 -14.16
N SER A 485 34.56 -4.64 -13.35
CA SER A 485 35.50 -3.52 -13.55
C SER A 485 36.20 -3.60 -14.91
N GLN A 486 36.67 -4.79 -15.31
CA GLN A 486 37.32 -4.99 -16.61
C GLN A 486 36.34 -4.78 -17.78
N LEU A 487 35.08 -5.20 -17.62
CA LEU A 487 34.03 -4.94 -18.61
C LEU A 487 33.68 -3.45 -18.69
N ALA A 488 33.71 -2.74 -17.55
CA ALA A 488 33.53 -1.28 -17.50
C ALA A 488 34.63 -0.56 -18.27
N GLU A 489 35.90 -0.92 -18.06
CA GLU A 489 37.04 -0.36 -18.81
C GLU A 489 36.87 -0.51 -20.32
N ARG A 490 36.58 -1.72 -20.78
CA ARG A 490 36.35 -1.99 -22.21
C ARG A 490 35.15 -1.23 -22.76
N ALA A 491 34.09 -1.06 -21.97
CA ALA A 491 32.94 -0.26 -22.37
C ALA A 491 33.31 1.24 -22.47
N MET A 492 34.15 1.75 -21.58
CA MET A 492 34.66 3.13 -21.66
C MET A 492 35.54 3.35 -22.90
N GLU A 493 36.46 2.42 -23.19
CA GLU A 493 37.31 2.46 -24.40
C GLU A 493 36.48 2.48 -25.70
N GLN A 494 35.33 1.82 -25.70
CA GLN A 494 34.40 1.76 -26.83
C GLN A 494 33.38 2.90 -26.85
N LYS A 495 33.53 3.92 -25.99
CA LYS A 495 32.60 5.05 -25.83
C LYS A 495 31.17 4.65 -25.45
N GLN A 496 31.00 3.48 -24.82
CA GLN A 496 29.73 2.96 -24.30
C GLN A 496 29.55 3.35 -22.83
N TYR A 497 29.43 4.65 -22.57
CA TYR A 497 29.48 5.21 -21.20
C TYR A 497 28.33 4.76 -20.30
N GLU A 498 27.12 4.59 -20.84
CA GLU A 498 25.95 4.06 -20.10
C GLU A 498 26.21 2.63 -19.60
N ILE A 499 26.80 1.80 -20.45
CA ILE A 499 27.11 0.41 -20.14
C ILE A 499 28.27 0.33 -19.13
N ALA A 500 29.28 1.18 -19.29
CA ALA A 500 30.36 1.30 -18.33
C ALA A 500 29.84 1.70 -16.93
N GLN A 501 28.92 2.67 -16.86
CA GLN A 501 28.32 3.10 -15.61
C GLN A 501 27.60 1.96 -14.89
N GLU A 502 26.80 1.18 -15.63
CA GLU A 502 26.06 0.05 -15.07
C GLU A 502 27.03 -1.03 -14.56
N TYR A 503 28.11 -1.34 -15.29
CA TYR A 503 29.13 -2.28 -14.83
C TYR A 503 29.82 -1.81 -13.55
N ILE A 504 30.16 -0.52 -13.45
CA ILE A 504 30.77 0.09 -12.25
C ILE A 504 29.81 0.01 -11.07
N GLN A 505 28.53 0.40 -11.25
CA GLN A 505 27.53 0.32 -10.19
C GLN A 505 27.28 -1.12 -9.74
N MET A 506 27.27 -2.09 -10.66
CA MET A 506 27.13 -3.50 -10.32
C MET A 506 28.31 -3.97 -9.48
N ALA A 507 29.54 -3.63 -9.87
CA ALA A 507 30.72 -4.01 -9.11
C ALA A 507 30.74 -3.39 -7.71
N PHE A 508 30.34 -2.13 -7.55
CA PHE A 508 30.17 -1.51 -6.22
C PHE A 508 29.10 -2.22 -5.37
N ASN A 509 27.95 -2.56 -5.97
CA ASN A 509 26.89 -3.26 -5.24
C ASN A 509 27.33 -4.65 -4.77
N LEU A 510 28.17 -5.36 -5.53
CA LEU A 510 28.71 -6.65 -5.11
C LEU A 510 29.69 -6.55 -3.94
N ILE A 511 30.40 -5.43 -3.81
CA ILE A 511 31.40 -5.21 -2.76
C ILE A 511 30.78 -4.61 -1.50
N THR A 512 29.71 -3.81 -1.63
CA THR A 512 29.14 -3.00 -0.53
C THR A 512 27.85 -3.56 0.07
N LYS A 513 27.15 -4.44 -0.64
CA LYS A 513 25.99 -5.22 -0.16
C LYS A 513 26.37 -6.70 -0.12
#